data_AF-A0A1A8XR98-F1
#
_entry.id   AF-A0A1A8XR98-F1
#
_cell.length_a   1.000
_cell.length_b   1.000
_cell.length_c   1.000
_cell.angle_alpha   90.00
_cell.angle_beta   90.00
_cell.angle_gamma   90.00
#
_symmetry.space_group_name_H-M   'P 1'
#
loop_
_entity.id
_entity.type
_entity.pdbx_description
1 polymer ?
#
loop_
_entity_poly.entity_id
_entity_poly.type
_entity_poly.pdbx_seq_one_letter_code
_entity_poly.pdbx_strand_id
1 'polypeptide(L)'
;MKALMRRRIQVLCGAVLLGVASAAWGFLPEEPKPIPKAAPKPMPKAAPKAQEASPVASPKAAGGRRSGEVFRDCADCPEMVVIPAGSFDMGGSAGDESPVHRVSVRGFAMGRTEVTQGQWRAVMGNNPSYFSNCGADCPVEQVSWNDAQDYVRKLSANTGKTYRLPSEAEWEYACRAGGRHEYCGGDSIESVA
;
A
#
# COMPACT_ATOMS: atom_id res chain seq x y z
N MET A 1 -1.39 -7.70 13.62
CA MET A 1 -2.51 -7.05 12.89
C MET A 1 -2.27 -6.84 11.39
N LYS A 2 -1.11 -7.25 10.81
CA LYS A 2 -0.89 -7.28 9.33
C LYS A 2 -1.57 -8.43 8.57
N ALA A 3 -2.22 -9.37 9.27
CA ALA A 3 -2.71 -10.63 8.69
C ALA A 3 -4.17 -10.60 8.15
N LEU A 4 -4.90 -9.48 8.26
CA LEU A 4 -6.34 -9.46 7.96
C LEU A 4 -6.71 -9.12 6.50
N MET A 5 -5.75 -8.78 5.62
CA MET A 5 -6.07 -8.33 4.24
C MET A 5 -5.70 -9.31 3.12
N ARG A 6 -5.28 -10.56 3.41
CA ARG A 6 -4.76 -11.45 2.34
C ARG A 6 -5.28 -12.87 2.25
N ARG A 7 -6.41 -13.26 2.87
CA ARG A 7 -6.91 -14.63 2.73
C ARG A 7 -8.42 -14.72 2.58
N ARG A 8 -8.89 -14.91 1.32
CA ARG A 8 -10.01 -15.80 0.91
C ARG A 8 -10.31 -15.65 -0.58
N ILE A 9 -9.51 -16.27 -1.44
CA ILE A 9 -9.92 -16.62 -2.81
C ILE A 9 -9.30 -17.97 -3.13
N GLN A 10 -10.03 -19.06 -2.87
CA GLN A 10 -9.89 -20.27 -3.67
C GLN A 10 -11.12 -21.17 -3.54
N VAL A 11 -11.39 -21.84 -4.65
CA VAL A 11 -12.33 -22.96 -4.87
C VAL A 11 -13.76 -22.56 -5.24
N LEU A 12 -14.04 -22.56 -6.55
CA LEU A 12 -15.11 -23.37 -7.17
C LEU A 12 -15.21 -23.04 -8.67
N CYS A 13 -14.65 -23.92 -9.52
CA CYS A 13 -15.30 -24.28 -10.79
C CYS A 13 -14.61 -25.53 -11.36
N GLY A 14 -15.19 -26.70 -11.06
CA GLY A 14 -14.79 -27.97 -11.62
C GLY A 14 -15.94 -28.58 -12.43
N ALA A 15 -15.62 -28.92 -13.67
CA ALA A 15 -16.18 -29.97 -14.53
C ALA A 15 -17.67 -29.91 -14.94
N VAL A 16 -17.88 -29.75 -16.26
CA VAL A 16 -18.78 -30.62 -17.05
C VAL A 16 -18.12 -30.93 -18.40
N LEU A 17 -17.92 -32.21 -18.68
CA LEU A 17 -17.54 -32.80 -19.98
C LEU A 17 -18.79 -33.42 -20.63
N LEU A 18 -18.86 -33.40 -21.97
CA LEU A 18 -19.51 -34.40 -22.86
C LEU A 18 -19.19 -34.03 -24.33
N GLY A 19 -18.44 -34.86 -25.08
CA GLY A 19 -18.89 -35.62 -26.28
C GLY A 19 -19.03 -34.75 -27.56
N VAL A 20 -18.63 -35.07 -28.79
CA VAL A 20 -18.44 -36.33 -29.56
C VAL A 20 -17.66 -36.02 -30.86
N ALA A 21 -17.25 -37.09 -31.56
CA ALA A 21 -16.32 -37.21 -32.69
C ALA A 21 -16.64 -36.48 -34.03
N SER A 22 -15.60 -36.17 -34.82
CA SER A 22 -15.37 -36.74 -36.18
C SER A 22 -14.21 -36.07 -36.92
N ALA A 23 -13.59 -36.85 -37.80
CA ALA A 23 -12.38 -36.55 -38.56
C ALA A 23 -12.54 -35.45 -39.63
N ALA A 24 -11.49 -34.64 -39.79
CA ALA A 24 -11.18 -33.93 -41.03
C ALA A 24 -9.67 -33.76 -41.15
N TRP A 25 -9.09 -34.27 -42.24
CA TRP A 25 -7.73 -34.00 -42.66
C TRP A 25 -7.59 -32.57 -43.18
N GLY A 26 -6.52 -31.89 -42.79
CA GLY A 26 -6.00 -30.70 -43.49
C GLY A 26 -5.60 -29.57 -42.55
N PHE A 27 -4.34 -29.14 -42.68
CA PHE A 27 -3.69 -28.01 -42.00
C PHE A 27 -3.18 -28.26 -40.56
N LEU A 28 -1.93 -28.73 -40.47
CA LEU A 28 -1.11 -28.54 -39.27
C LEU A 28 -0.83 -27.03 -39.08
N PRO A 29 -1.15 -26.43 -37.92
CA PRO A 29 -0.58 -25.14 -37.55
C PRO A 29 0.91 -25.32 -37.23
N GLU A 30 1.74 -24.46 -37.78
CA GLU A 30 3.18 -24.40 -37.51
C GLU A 30 3.41 -24.11 -36.02
N GLU A 31 4.19 -24.96 -35.33
CA GLU A 31 4.48 -24.75 -33.91
C GLU A 31 5.25 -23.44 -33.70
N PRO A 32 4.92 -22.63 -32.67
CA PRO A 32 5.66 -21.43 -32.37
C PRO A 32 7.10 -21.80 -31.98
N LYS A 33 8.06 -21.37 -32.79
CA LYS A 33 9.49 -21.57 -32.53
C LYS A 33 9.84 -21.05 -31.12
N PRO A 34 10.59 -21.83 -30.31
CA PRO A 34 10.96 -21.41 -28.97
C PRO A 34 11.78 -20.13 -29.02
N ILE A 35 11.31 -19.10 -28.33
CA ILE A 35 12.05 -17.84 -28.16
C ILE A 35 13.32 -18.17 -27.34
N PRO A 36 14.52 -17.81 -27.82
CA PRO A 36 15.73 -18.00 -27.03
C PRO A 36 15.64 -17.20 -25.73
N LYS A 37 15.72 -17.89 -24.59
CA LYS A 37 15.83 -17.25 -23.27
C LYS A 37 17.10 -16.42 -23.25
N ALA A 38 16.96 -15.10 -23.20
CA ALA A 38 18.09 -14.21 -22.98
C ALA A 38 18.70 -14.54 -21.60
N ALA A 39 19.96 -14.95 -21.60
CA ALA A 39 20.74 -15.14 -20.38
C ALA A 39 20.84 -13.80 -19.61
N PRO A 40 20.75 -13.80 -18.28
CA PRO A 40 20.96 -12.60 -17.49
C PRO A 40 22.39 -12.11 -17.70
N LYS A 41 22.53 -10.85 -18.13
CA LYS A 41 23.83 -10.19 -18.22
C LYS A 41 24.46 -10.15 -16.83
N PRO A 42 25.76 -10.49 -16.68
CA PRO A 42 26.42 -10.42 -15.38
C PRO A 42 26.44 -8.98 -14.88
N MET A 43 25.90 -8.77 -13.68
CA MET A 43 25.98 -7.50 -12.98
C MET A 43 27.45 -7.21 -12.61
N PRO A 44 27.93 -5.97 -12.77
CA PRO A 44 29.29 -5.61 -12.36
C PRO A 44 29.44 -5.75 -10.84
N LYS A 45 30.55 -6.37 -10.42
CA LYS A 45 30.92 -6.56 -9.02
C LYS A 45 31.38 -5.25 -8.37
N ALA A 46 30.92 -5.05 -7.13
CA ALA A 46 31.44 -4.19 -6.06
C ALA A 46 31.56 -2.67 -6.32
N ALA A 47 30.67 -1.91 -5.69
CA ALA A 47 30.90 -0.51 -5.33
C ALA A 47 31.46 -0.44 -3.88
N PRO A 48 32.28 0.57 -3.55
CA PRO A 48 33.06 0.63 -2.31
C PRO A 48 32.25 1.06 -1.08
N LYS A 49 32.88 0.86 0.09
CA LYS A 49 32.38 1.05 1.46
C LYS A 49 31.59 2.34 1.70
N ALA A 50 30.58 2.19 2.57
CA ALA A 50 29.82 3.23 3.23
C ALA A 50 30.69 4.37 3.78
N GLN A 51 30.25 5.60 3.51
CA GLN A 51 30.64 6.78 4.26
C GLN A 51 29.41 7.42 4.92
N GLU A 52 29.67 7.90 6.11
CA GLU A 52 28.78 8.34 7.19
C GLU A 52 27.97 9.61 6.84
N ALA A 53 26.77 9.72 7.42
CA ALA A 53 25.75 10.69 7.07
C ALA A 53 26.01 12.12 7.58
N SER A 54 25.53 13.11 6.81
CA SER A 54 25.20 14.46 7.27
C SER A 54 24.04 15.02 6.41
N PRO A 55 23.26 15.99 6.92
CA PRO A 55 21.81 16.02 6.75
C PRO A 55 21.44 16.46 5.34
N VAL A 56 20.79 15.56 4.59
CA VAL A 56 20.21 15.92 3.29
C VAL A 56 18.99 16.78 3.58
N ALA A 57 19.08 18.05 3.21
CA ALA A 57 17.98 19.01 3.23
C ALA A 57 16.68 18.39 2.70
N SER A 58 15.61 18.54 3.47
CA SER A 58 14.31 17.93 3.19
C SER A 58 13.83 18.25 1.78
N PRO A 59 13.60 17.27 0.90
CA PRO A 59 13.02 17.53 -0.40
C PRO A 59 11.56 17.97 -0.23
N LYS A 60 11.24 19.11 -0.83
CA LYS A 60 9.88 19.69 -0.93
C LYS A 60 8.92 18.66 -1.53
N ALA A 61 7.92 18.21 -0.76
CA ALA A 61 6.88 17.32 -1.26
C ALA A 61 6.04 18.04 -2.35
N ALA A 62 5.56 17.29 -3.34
CA ALA A 62 4.81 17.83 -4.46
C ALA A 62 3.53 18.54 -3.96
N GLY A 63 3.47 19.86 -4.15
CA GLY A 63 2.36 20.71 -3.69
C GLY A 63 2.77 21.95 -2.87
N GLY A 64 4.07 22.15 -2.62
CA GLY A 64 4.55 23.36 -1.93
C GLY A 64 4.41 23.35 -0.41
N ARG A 65 3.73 22.35 0.15
CA ARG A 65 3.64 22.13 1.60
C ARG A 65 4.95 21.60 2.16
N ARG A 66 5.22 21.97 3.42
CA ARG A 66 6.44 21.58 4.15
C ARG A 66 6.31 20.15 4.67
N SER A 67 7.44 19.45 4.79
CA SER A 67 7.48 18.14 5.46
C SER A 67 6.93 18.27 6.88
N GLY A 68 6.03 17.36 7.28
CA GLY A 68 5.37 17.37 8.58
C GLY A 68 4.20 18.34 8.71
N GLU A 69 3.89 19.14 7.67
CA GLU A 69 2.72 20.01 7.68
C GLU A 69 1.42 19.20 7.78
N VAL A 70 0.55 19.60 8.71
CA VAL A 70 -0.80 19.03 8.88
C VAL A 70 -1.81 19.95 8.21
N PHE A 71 -2.71 19.38 7.41
CA PHE A 71 -3.77 20.14 6.74
C PHE A 71 -5.06 19.32 6.63
N ARG A 72 -6.16 20.01 6.33
CA ARG A 72 -7.45 19.42 5.94
C ARG A 72 -7.92 20.09 4.66
N ASP A 73 -8.56 19.34 3.76
CA ASP A 73 -9.14 19.89 2.53
C ASP A 73 -10.61 20.36 2.70
N CYS A 74 -11.26 19.94 3.78
CA CYS A 74 -12.62 20.35 4.17
C CYS A 74 -12.85 20.16 5.68
N ALA A 75 -13.97 20.66 6.22
CA ALA A 75 -14.28 20.55 7.66
C ALA A 75 -14.35 19.10 8.16
N ASP A 76 -15.01 18.24 7.38
CA ASP A 76 -15.23 16.82 7.70
C ASP A 76 -14.18 15.88 7.10
N CYS A 77 -13.14 16.44 6.45
CA CYS A 77 -12.09 15.67 5.81
C CYS A 77 -11.05 15.18 6.84
N PRO A 78 -10.38 14.04 6.58
CA PRO A 78 -9.27 13.60 7.41
C PRO A 78 -8.15 14.64 7.51
N GLU A 79 -7.50 14.70 8.67
CA GLU A 79 -6.21 15.38 8.80
C GLU A 79 -5.15 14.62 8.02
N MET A 80 -4.46 15.33 7.14
CA MET A 80 -3.40 14.78 6.31
C MET A 80 -2.06 15.37 6.76
N VAL A 81 -1.04 14.53 6.87
CA VAL A 81 0.34 14.93 7.19
C VAL A 81 1.19 14.78 5.94
N VAL A 82 1.98 15.79 5.61
CA VAL A 82 2.90 15.76 4.48
C VAL A 82 4.13 14.92 4.83
N ILE A 83 4.34 13.86 4.05
CA ILE A 83 5.46 12.94 4.16
C ILE A 83 6.46 13.26 3.04
N PRO A 84 7.74 13.53 3.37
CA PRO A 84 8.73 13.92 2.39
C PRO A 84 9.12 12.74 1.50
N ALA A 85 9.59 13.05 0.28
CA ALA A 85 10.22 12.05 -0.57
C ALA A 85 11.46 11.48 0.12
N GLY A 86 11.79 10.22 -0.15
CA GLY A 86 12.98 9.60 0.39
C GLY A 86 13.15 8.16 -0.05
N SER A 87 14.22 7.54 0.43
CA SER A 87 14.52 6.14 0.19
C SER A 87 14.79 5.43 1.50
N PHE A 88 14.31 4.19 1.61
CA PHE A 88 14.47 3.37 2.81
C PHE A 88 14.68 1.91 2.43
N ASP A 89 15.14 1.14 3.40
CA ASP A 89 15.27 -0.31 3.27
C ASP A 89 13.97 -0.95 3.74
N MET A 90 13.22 -1.52 2.80
CA MET A 90 11.90 -2.11 3.01
C MET A 90 12.01 -3.62 3.28
N GLY A 91 11.17 -4.13 4.17
CA GLY A 91 11.11 -5.56 4.51
C GLY A 91 11.91 -5.94 5.76
N GLY A 92 12.10 -7.24 5.93
CA GLY A 92 12.73 -7.88 7.08
C GLY A 92 13.67 -9.00 6.67
N SER A 93 14.33 -9.62 7.65
CA SER A 93 15.33 -10.67 7.41
C SER A 93 14.76 -12.08 7.25
N ALA A 94 13.44 -12.27 7.40
CA ALA A 94 12.83 -13.60 7.44
C ALA A 94 11.42 -13.64 6.83
N GLY A 95 11.01 -14.83 6.37
CA GLY A 95 9.66 -15.10 5.88
C GLY A 95 9.27 -14.29 4.64
N ASP A 96 7.99 -13.96 4.54
CA ASP A 96 7.40 -13.19 3.44
C ASP A 96 7.84 -11.71 3.41
N GLU A 97 8.56 -11.25 4.44
CA GLU A 97 9.12 -9.89 4.50
C GLU A 97 10.54 -9.82 3.91
N SER A 98 11.14 -10.94 3.52
CA SER A 98 12.49 -11.04 2.93
C SER A 98 12.46 -11.00 1.38
N PRO A 99 13.50 -10.47 0.70
CA PRO A 99 14.68 -9.81 1.26
C PRO A 99 14.45 -8.32 1.51
N VAL A 100 15.26 -7.77 2.44
CA VAL A 100 15.39 -6.33 2.58
C VAL A 100 15.88 -5.72 1.27
N HIS A 101 15.16 -4.73 0.75
CA HIS A 101 15.50 -4.08 -0.51
C HIS A 101 15.26 -2.56 -0.45
N ARG A 102 16.07 -1.81 -1.21
CA ARG A 102 16.00 -0.35 -1.25
C ARG A 102 14.79 0.10 -2.08
N VAL A 103 13.91 0.89 -1.48
CA VAL A 103 12.74 1.48 -2.15
C VAL A 103 12.80 3.00 -2.06
N SER A 104 12.36 3.69 -3.10
CA SER A 104 12.21 5.15 -3.11
C SER A 104 10.76 5.55 -3.28
N VAL A 105 10.28 6.45 -2.42
CA VAL A 105 8.94 7.01 -2.48
C VAL A 105 9.02 8.50 -2.81
N ARG A 106 8.07 8.98 -3.63
CA ARG A 106 7.90 10.43 -3.86
C ARG A 106 7.27 11.06 -2.62
N GLY A 107 7.32 12.39 -2.49
CA GLY A 107 6.59 13.08 -1.43
C GLY A 107 5.08 12.95 -1.62
N PHE A 108 4.36 12.69 -0.54
CA PHE A 108 2.92 12.48 -0.53
C PHE A 108 2.31 13.00 0.78
N ALA A 109 1.01 12.87 0.97
CA ALA A 109 0.36 13.10 2.26
C ALA A 109 -0.41 11.84 2.67
N MET A 110 -0.40 11.52 3.96
CA MET A 110 -1.10 10.37 4.53
C MET A 110 -2.02 10.84 5.65
N GLY A 111 -3.15 10.14 5.85
CA GLY A 111 -4.02 10.38 6.99
C GLY A 111 -3.23 10.28 8.29
N ARG A 112 -3.38 11.28 9.17
CA ARG A 112 -2.71 11.31 10.48
C ARG A 112 -3.17 10.17 11.38
N THR A 113 -4.43 9.79 11.24
CA THR A 113 -5.10 8.70 11.94
C THR A 113 -5.73 7.77 10.91
N GLU A 114 -6.21 6.61 11.36
CA GLU A 114 -7.18 5.85 10.60
C GLU A 114 -8.42 6.69 10.29
N VAL A 115 -9.13 6.30 9.22
CA VAL A 115 -10.42 6.92 8.87
C VAL A 115 -11.41 6.64 10.00
N THR A 116 -12.00 7.70 10.53
CA THR A 116 -12.91 7.59 11.67
C THR A 116 -14.34 7.24 11.23
N GLN A 117 -15.16 6.74 12.15
CA GLN A 117 -16.57 6.45 11.91
C GLN A 117 -17.36 7.72 11.51
N GLY A 118 -17.01 8.87 12.08
CA GLY A 118 -17.60 10.16 11.71
C GLY A 118 -17.27 10.56 10.27
N GLN A 119 -15.98 10.49 9.90
CA GLN A 119 -15.51 10.79 8.54
C GLN A 119 -16.12 9.82 7.52
N TRP A 120 -16.16 8.53 7.84
CA TRP A 120 -16.80 7.52 7.00
C TRP A 120 -18.26 7.86 6.76
N ARG A 121 -19.03 8.15 7.82
CA ARG A 121 -20.46 8.47 7.71
C ARG A 121 -20.70 9.73 6.89
N ALA A 122 -19.85 10.75 7.02
CA ALA A 122 -19.96 11.99 6.25
C ALA A 122 -19.80 11.75 4.72
N VAL A 123 -18.97 10.79 4.31
CA VAL A 123 -18.71 10.49 2.90
C VAL A 123 -19.63 9.39 2.34
N MET A 124 -19.91 8.36 3.16
CA MET A 124 -20.58 7.12 2.72
C MET A 124 -22.05 7.06 3.11
N GLY A 125 -22.49 7.85 4.08
CA GLY A 125 -23.88 7.91 4.54
C GLY A 125 -24.31 6.76 5.47
N ASN A 126 -23.40 5.88 5.86
CA ASN A 126 -23.67 4.75 6.76
C ASN A 126 -22.56 4.58 7.81
N ASN A 127 -22.67 3.58 8.69
CA ASN A 127 -21.59 3.16 9.60
C ASN A 127 -21.64 1.62 9.76
N PRO A 128 -20.71 0.88 9.14
CA PRO A 128 -20.70 -0.59 9.22
C PRO A 128 -20.07 -1.14 10.50
N SER A 129 -19.43 -0.28 11.30
CA SER A 129 -18.62 -0.67 12.46
C SER A 129 -19.42 -1.51 13.47
N TYR A 130 -18.86 -2.66 13.86
CA TYR A 130 -19.28 -3.44 15.01
C TYR A 130 -19.10 -2.64 16.32
N PHE A 131 -17.96 -2.00 16.51
CA PHE A 131 -17.68 -1.14 17.67
C PHE A 131 -18.24 0.28 17.46
N SER A 132 -19.55 0.38 17.23
CA SER A 132 -20.20 1.65 16.86
C SER A 132 -20.48 2.62 18.01
N ASN A 133 -20.42 2.15 19.26
CA ASN A 133 -20.78 2.95 20.45
C ASN A 133 -19.61 3.75 21.07
N CYS A 134 -18.41 3.73 20.47
CA CYS A 134 -17.24 4.38 21.05
C CYS A 134 -17.04 5.85 20.60
N GLY A 135 -17.89 6.35 19.69
CA GLY A 135 -17.90 7.75 19.26
C GLY A 135 -17.43 7.97 17.82
N ALA A 136 -17.55 9.22 17.36
CA ALA A 136 -17.25 9.59 15.97
C ALA A 136 -15.75 9.49 15.62
N ASP A 137 -14.88 9.59 16.62
CA ASP A 137 -13.42 9.59 16.44
C ASP A 137 -12.81 8.19 16.41
N CYS A 138 -13.59 7.15 16.70
CA CYS A 138 -13.13 5.77 16.56
C CYS A 138 -12.83 5.42 15.11
N PRO A 139 -11.87 4.52 14.85
CA PRO A 139 -11.65 4.01 13.50
C PRO A 139 -12.91 3.27 13.01
N VAL A 140 -13.21 3.43 11.72
CA VAL A 140 -14.21 2.60 11.05
C VAL A 140 -13.66 1.19 10.84
N GLU A 141 -14.48 0.18 11.12
CA GLU A 141 -14.18 -1.23 10.85
C GLU A 141 -15.39 -1.95 10.26
N GLN A 142 -15.30 -3.27 10.02
CA GLN A 142 -16.21 -4.03 9.14
C GLN A 142 -16.30 -3.51 7.69
N VAL A 143 -15.21 -2.93 7.17
CA VAL A 143 -15.11 -2.46 5.78
C VAL A 143 -14.25 -3.40 4.96
N SER A 144 -14.68 -3.71 3.74
CA SER A 144 -13.87 -4.45 2.77
C SER A 144 -12.90 -3.52 2.04
N TRP A 145 -11.92 -4.11 1.34
CA TRP A 145 -11.04 -3.33 0.47
C TRP A 145 -11.80 -2.56 -0.61
N ASN A 146 -12.88 -3.14 -1.15
CA ASN A 146 -13.71 -2.46 -2.15
C ASN A 146 -14.45 -1.25 -1.55
N ASP A 147 -14.97 -1.38 -0.32
CA ASP A 147 -15.63 -0.26 0.36
C ASP A 147 -14.62 0.88 0.64
N ALA A 148 -13.40 0.54 1.02
CA ALA A 148 -12.34 1.53 1.21
C ALA A 148 -11.98 2.25 -0.10
N GLN A 149 -11.97 1.53 -1.23
CA GLN A 149 -11.80 2.11 -2.56
C GLN A 149 -12.97 3.03 -2.94
N ASP A 150 -14.21 2.66 -2.61
CA ASP A 150 -15.37 3.52 -2.78
C ASP A 150 -15.28 4.79 -1.96
N TYR A 151 -14.87 4.68 -0.70
CA TYR A 151 -14.65 5.83 0.19
C TYR A 151 -13.66 6.82 -0.41
N VAL A 152 -12.46 6.37 -0.83
CA VAL A 152 -11.46 7.30 -1.39
C VAL A 152 -11.90 7.89 -2.73
N ARG A 153 -12.69 7.16 -3.55
CA ARG A 153 -13.28 7.71 -4.79
C ARG A 153 -14.28 8.82 -4.48
N LYS A 154 -15.21 8.61 -3.55
CA LYS A 154 -16.19 9.62 -3.15
C LYS A 154 -15.52 10.81 -2.47
N LEU A 155 -14.57 10.58 -1.58
CA LEU A 155 -13.81 11.66 -0.93
C LEU A 155 -13.06 12.51 -1.96
N SER A 156 -12.46 11.88 -2.98
CA SER A 156 -11.83 12.58 -4.10
C SER A 156 -12.82 13.44 -4.87
N ALA A 157 -14.00 12.89 -5.19
CA ALA A 157 -15.05 13.62 -5.90
C ALA A 157 -15.57 14.83 -5.09
N ASN A 158 -15.75 14.66 -3.77
CA ASN A 158 -16.29 15.70 -2.88
C ASN A 158 -15.30 16.88 -2.69
N THR A 159 -14.00 16.60 -2.73
CA THR A 159 -12.96 17.60 -2.44
C THR A 159 -12.27 18.17 -3.68
N GLY A 160 -12.45 17.53 -4.84
CA GLY A 160 -11.65 17.81 -6.03
C GLY A 160 -10.16 17.49 -5.88
N LYS A 161 -9.78 16.71 -4.86
CA LYS A 161 -8.41 16.22 -4.63
C LYS A 161 -8.29 14.76 -5.00
N THR A 162 -7.07 14.25 -5.09
CA THR A 162 -6.80 12.84 -5.35
C THR A 162 -6.48 12.11 -4.05
N TYR A 163 -7.43 11.31 -3.58
CA TYR A 163 -7.25 10.37 -2.47
C TYR A 163 -7.14 8.94 -3.01
N ARG A 164 -6.37 8.11 -2.30
CA ARG A 164 -6.21 6.68 -2.58
C ARG A 164 -5.70 5.97 -1.33
N LEU A 165 -5.77 4.64 -1.34
CA LEU A 165 -5.04 3.83 -0.37
C LEU A 165 -3.51 3.98 -0.57
N PRO A 166 -2.72 3.96 0.51
CA PRO A 166 -1.28 3.93 0.39
C PRO A 166 -0.83 2.61 -0.25
N SER A 167 0.26 2.66 -1.01
CA SER A 167 1.00 1.43 -1.34
C SER A 167 1.64 0.86 -0.09
N GLU A 168 2.01 -0.43 -0.14
CA GLU A 168 2.76 -1.07 0.94
C GLU A 168 4.05 -0.31 1.28
N ALA A 169 4.77 0.16 0.25
CA ALA A 169 5.98 0.96 0.39
C ALA A 169 5.76 2.29 1.10
N GLU A 170 4.69 3.01 0.74
CA GLU A 170 4.35 4.27 1.38
C GLU A 170 3.92 4.08 2.84
N TRP A 171 3.17 3.01 3.12
CA TRP A 171 2.74 2.69 4.48
C TRP A 171 3.93 2.34 5.38
N GLU A 172 4.84 1.46 4.93
CA GLU A 172 6.02 1.10 5.71
C GLU A 172 6.97 2.29 5.89
N TYR A 173 7.18 3.10 4.85
CA TYR A 173 8.00 4.31 4.94
C TYR A 173 7.47 5.29 5.99
N ALA A 174 6.15 5.49 6.02
CA ALA A 174 5.50 6.34 7.01
C ALA A 174 5.65 5.78 8.44
N CYS A 175 5.36 4.49 8.63
CA CYS A 175 5.48 3.80 9.92
C CYS A 175 6.91 3.84 10.48
N ARG A 176 7.92 3.70 9.62
CA ARG A 176 9.33 3.72 10.03
C ARG A 176 9.81 5.11 10.47
N ALA A 177 9.20 6.18 9.97
CA ALA A 177 9.54 7.57 10.31
C ALA A 177 11.06 7.90 10.22
N GLY A 178 11.77 7.26 9.28
CA GLY A 178 13.23 7.38 9.10
C GLY A 178 14.09 6.43 9.95
N GLY A 179 13.49 5.67 10.87
CA GLY A 179 14.14 4.65 11.69
C GLY A 179 14.07 3.23 11.09
N ARG A 180 14.66 2.28 11.81
CA ARG A 180 14.64 0.83 11.50
C ARG A 180 14.16 0.01 12.69
N HIS A 181 13.10 0.50 13.33
CA HIS A 181 12.55 -0.13 14.50
C HIS A 181 11.76 -1.41 14.17
N GLU A 182 11.65 -2.31 15.15
CA GLU A 182 10.83 -3.53 15.04
C GLU A 182 9.33 -3.17 14.90
N TYR A 183 8.88 -2.13 15.62
CA TYR A 183 7.52 -1.61 15.60
C TYR A 183 7.48 -0.16 15.10
N CYS A 184 6.30 0.33 14.69
CA CYS A 184 6.15 1.74 14.37
C CYS A 184 6.34 2.56 15.65
N GLY A 185 7.45 3.31 15.75
CA GLY A 185 7.75 4.19 16.88
C GLY A 185 8.70 3.63 17.95
N GLY A 186 9.09 2.36 17.90
CA GLY A 186 10.00 1.78 18.90
C GLY A 186 10.35 0.31 18.70
N ASP A 187 11.29 -0.17 19.52
CA ASP A 187 11.88 -1.51 19.40
C ASP A 187 11.30 -2.55 20.37
N SER A 188 10.32 -2.16 21.19
CA SER A 188 9.65 -3.08 22.12
C SER A 188 8.13 -2.84 22.13
N ILE A 189 7.38 -3.90 22.44
CA ILE A 189 5.92 -3.82 22.61
C ILE A 189 5.54 -2.74 23.63
N GLU A 190 6.28 -2.67 24.75
CA GLU A 190 6.04 -1.70 25.82
C GLU A 190 6.22 -0.24 25.36
N SER A 191 7.08 0.00 24.36
CA SER A 191 7.30 1.35 23.82
C SER A 191 6.21 1.83 22.85
N VAL A 192 5.34 0.93 22.39
CA VAL A 192 4.34 1.21 21.34
C VAL A 192 2.90 0.83 21.71
N ALA A 193 2.68 0.27 22.89
CA ALA A 193 1.37 -0.12 23.42
C ALA A 193 0.78 0.98 24.30
#